data_AF-A0A370DCK9-F1
#
_entry.id   AF-A0A370DCK9-F1
#
_cell.length_a   1.000
_cell.length_b   1.000
_cell.length_c   1.000
_cell.angle_alpha   90.00
_cell.angle_beta   90.00
_cell.angle_gamma   90.00
#
_symmetry.space_group_name_H-M   'P 1'
#
loop_
_entity.id
_entity.type
_entity.pdbx_description
1 polymer ?
#
loop_
_entity_poly.entity_id
_entity_poly.type
_entity_poly.pdbx_seq_one_letter_code
_entity_poly.pdbx_strand_id
1 'polypeptide(L)'
;METNSMGPGQDKICRCSKDEPALLHGALPESPFNCMQCKKPILLNDAIISNELKHAILKWAKTYNSLFALWSDTTEYREWAKQKLQDETGSINLEGLQIAQQYNVMRKTYYWMFQDNSDKDYVQPQQCPFCGATMVSILNNDFKVCHGCRVAYPNKQTSNDENRLNLRLL
;
A
#
# COMPACT_ATOMS: atom_id res chain seq x y z
N MET A 1 -12.87 26.74 -32.30
CA MET A 1 -12.39 26.27 -30.98
C MET A 1 -12.60 24.77 -30.97
N GLU A 2 -11.59 24.03 -31.43
CA GLU A 2 -11.65 22.57 -31.48
C GLU A 2 -11.37 22.02 -30.08
N THR A 3 -12.37 21.36 -29.51
CA THR A 3 -12.21 20.54 -28.30
C THR A 3 -11.41 19.30 -28.68
N ASN A 4 -10.10 19.33 -28.40
CA ASN A 4 -9.27 18.14 -28.41
C ASN A 4 -9.72 17.19 -27.30
N SER A 5 -10.67 16.32 -27.62
CA SER A 5 -11.00 15.14 -26.82
C SER A 5 -9.82 14.17 -26.87
N MET A 6 -8.94 14.25 -25.86
CA MET A 6 -7.98 13.19 -25.57
C MET A 6 -8.75 11.89 -25.33
N GLY A 7 -8.54 10.90 -26.19
CA GLY A 7 -9.11 9.56 -26.02
C GLY A 7 -8.70 8.92 -24.68
N PRO A 8 -9.44 7.90 -24.20
CA PRO A 8 -9.17 7.24 -22.93
C PRO A 8 -7.87 6.41 -23.05
N GLY A 9 -6.75 7.07 -22.80
CA GLY A 9 -5.42 6.52 -22.98
C GLY A 9 -4.38 7.12 -22.04
N GLN A 10 -4.01 6.31 -21.04
CA GLN A 10 -2.61 5.99 -20.72
C GLN A 10 -1.75 6.92 -19.84
N ASP A 11 -2.32 7.66 -18.89
CA ASP A 11 -1.48 8.07 -17.75
C ASP A 11 -1.37 6.89 -16.76
N LYS A 12 -0.28 6.11 -16.87
CA LYS A 12 0.04 5.02 -15.94
C LYS A 12 0.54 5.53 -14.58
N ILE A 13 0.80 6.83 -14.46
CA ILE A 13 1.38 7.48 -13.29
C ILE A 13 0.38 8.45 -12.65
N CYS A 14 0.47 8.61 -11.34
CA CYS A 14 -0.28 9.59 -10.57
C CYS A 14 0.12 11.04 -10.91
N ARG A 15 -0.88 11.91 -11.15
CA ARG A 15 -0.72 13.37 -11.27
C ARG A 15 -1.46 14.17 -10.19
N CYS A 16 -1.99 13.52 -9.17
CA CYS A 16 -2.65 14.20 -8.04
C CYS A 16 -1.68 15.10 -7.26
N SER A 17 -2.23 16.08 -6.51
CA SER A 17 -1.46 16.95 -5.61
C SER A 17 -0.63 16.13 -4.60
N LYS A 18 0.46 16.73 -4.09
CA LYS A 18 1.25 16.17 -2.99
C LYS A 18 0.47 16.09 -1.67
N ASP A 19 -0.64 16.84 -1.55
CA ASP A 19 -1.52 16.78 -0.38
C ASP A 19 -2.33 15.48 -0.32
N GLU A 20 -2.53 14.83 -1.47
CA GLU A 20 -3.22 13.55 -1.53
C GLU A 20 -2.35 12.45 -0.92
N PRO A 21 -2.88 11.65 0.02
CA PRO A 21 -2.06 10.66 0.70
C PRO A 21 -1.57 9.57 -0.25
N ALA A 22 -0.37 9.08 0.03
CA ALA A 22 0.23 7.91 -0.60
C ALA A 22 0.07 6.68 0.29
N LEU A 23 0.07 5.51 -0.35
CA LEU A 23 0.13 4.20 0.29
C LEU A 23 1.40 3.51 -0.18
N LEU A 24 2.25 3.10 0.75
CA LEU A 24 3.35 2.19 0.48
C LEU A 24 2.78 0.77 0.39
N HIS A 25 2.73 0.24 -0.82
CA HIS A 25 2.21 -1.07 -1.19
C HIS A 25 3.24 -1.80 -2.05
N GLY A 26 3.71 -2.96 -1.60
CA GLY A 26 4.84 -3.62 -2.27
C GLY A 26 4.52 -4.27 -3.61
N ALA A 27 3.24 -4.50 -3.98
CA ALA A 27 2.88 -5.41 -5.07
C ALA A 27 3.01 -4.86 -6.50
N LEU A 28 3.56 -3.66 -6.71
CA LEU A 28 3.59 -3.03 -8.04
C LEU A 28 5.01 -2.84 -8.60
N PRO A 29 5.21 -3.12 -9.91
CA PRO A 29 6.54 -3.11 -10.51
C PRO A 29 7.09 -1.70 -10.77
N GLU A 30 6.24 -0.68 -11.02
CA GLU A 30 6.72 0.67 -11.36
C GLU A 30 7.13 1.50 -10.14
N SER A 31 6.42 1.35 -9.03
CA SER A 31 6.71 2.03 -7.76
C SER A 31 5.92 1.36 -6.65
N PRO A 32 6.54 1.15 -5.47
CA PRO A 32 5.80 0.66 -4.32
C PRO A 32 4.92 1.73 -3.67
N PHE A 33 4.83 2.95 -4.21
CA PHE A 33 3.94 3.99 -3.70
C PHE A 33 2.78 4.23 -4.64
N ASN A 34 1.57 4.19 -4.11
CA ASN A 34 0.34 4.51 -4.84
C ASN A 34 -0.33 5.74 -4.26
N CYS A 35 -0.87 6.59 -5.11
CA CYS A 35 -1.77 7.64 -4.64
C CYS A 35 -3.06 6.99 -4.14
N MET A 36 -3.47 7.26 -2.91
CA MET A 36 -4.68 6.63 -2.37
C MET A 36 -5.96 7.13 -3.06
N GLN A 37 -5.92 8.31 -3.69
CA GLN A 37 -7.05 8.88 -4.43
C GLN A 37 -7.23 8.24 -5.80
N CYS A 38 -6.20 8.28 -6.66
CA CYS A 38 -6.31 7.76 -8.04
C CYS A 38 -5.80 6.33 -8.20
N LYS A 39 -5.28 5.71 -7.13
CA LYS A 39 -4.69 4.36 -7.07
C LYS A 39 -3.47 4.12 -7.97
N LYS A 40 -3.01 5.13 -8.71
CA LYS A 40 -1.87 5.01 -9.63
C LYS A 40 -0.52 5.12 -8.91
N PRO A 41 0.54 4.47 -9.44
CA PRO A 41 1.91 4.62 -8.99
C PRO A 41 2.37 6.09 -8.90
N ILE A 42 3.10 6.42 -7.84
CA ILE A 42 3.77 7.70 -7.64
C ILE A 42 5.24 7.51 -8.01
N LEU A 43 5.75 8.33 -8.93
CA LEU A 43 7.16 8.29 -9.29
C LEU A 43 8.03 8.77 -8.12
N LEU A 44 9.06 7.99 -7.83
CA LEU A 44 10.14 8.39 -6.95
C LEU A 44 11.03 9.37 -7.72
N ASN A 45 10.84 10.66 -7.50
CA ASN A 45 11.69 11.67 -8.12
C ASN A 45 13.02 11.76 -7.36
N ASP A 46 14.11 11.44 -8.06
CA ASP A 46 15.47 11.35 -7.52
C ASP A 46 16.00 12.63 -6.88
N ALA A 47 15.47 13.80 -7.26
CA ALA A 47 15.95 15.08 -6.73
C ALA A 47 15.57 15.35 -5.26
N ILE A 48 14.57 14.64 -4.71
CA ILE A 48 14.01 14.93 -3.37
C ILE A 48 14.33 13.82 -2.36
N ILE A 49 14.55 12.59 -2.84
CA ILE A 49 14.73 11.40 -2.00
C ILE A 49 16.23 11.13 -1.88
N SER A 50 16.73 10.93 -0.66
CA SER A 50 18.12 10.53 -0.47
C SER A 50 18.40 9.17 -1.10
N ASN A 51 19.65 8.93 -1.53
CA ASN A 51 20.03 7.65 -2.13
C ASN A 51 19.82 6.48 -1.17
N GLU A 52 20.02 6.71 0.14
CA GLU A 52 19.80 5.73 1.20
C GLU A 52 18.34 5.32 1.29
N LEU A 53 17.41 6.29 1.31
CA LEU A 53 15.98 6.01 1.34
C LEU A 53 15.52 5.33 0.04
N LYS A 54 16.03 5.77 -1.12
CA LYS A 54 15.74 5.11 -2.41
C LYS A 54 16.19 3.65 -2.41
N HIS A 55 17.39 3.37 -1.90
CA HIS A 55 17.89 2.00 -1.79
C HIS A 55 17.03 1.16 -0.82
N ALA A 56 16.66 1.72 0.34
CA ALA A 56 15.78 1.06 1.31
C ALA A 56 14.42 0.70 0.69
N ILE A 57 13.80 1.64 -0.03
CA ILE A 57 12.53 1.42 -0.75
C ILE A 57 12.65 0.26 -1.74
N LEU A 58 13.67 0.28 -2.60
CA LEU A 58 13.85 -0.74 -3.64
C LEU A 58 14.13 -2.13 -3.04
N LYS A 59 14.98 -2.18 -2.01
CA LYS A 59 15.29 -3.43 -1.29
C LYS A 59 14.03 -3.99 -0.64
N TRP A 60 13.30 -3.16 0.09
CA TRP A 60 12.04 -3.54 0.74
C TRP A 60 11.02 -4.05 -0.27
N ALA A 61 10.79 -3.31 -1.36
CA ALA A 61 9.84 -3.68 -2.40
C ALA A 61 10.19 -5.03 -3.05
N LYS A 62 11.47 -5.30 -3.29
CA LYS A 62 11.94 -6.60 -3.82
C LYS A 62 11.63 -7.75 -2.86
N THR A 63 11.94 -7.58 -1.57
CA THR A 63 11.66 -8.60 -0.55
C THR A 63 10.16 -8.82 -0.40
N TYR A 64 9.38 -7.74 -0.29
CA TYR A 64 7.93 -7.80 -0.17
C TYR A 64 7.30 -8.53 -1.35
N ASN A 65 7.68 -8.17 -2.58
CA ASN A 65 7.18 -8.84 -3.79
C ASN A 65 7.51 -10.33 -3.83
N SER A 66 8.69 -10.71 -3.35
CA SER A 66 9.07 -12.12 -3.28
C SER A 66 8.16 -12.89 -2.31
N LEU A 67 7.87 -12.32 -1.13
CA LEU A 67 6.93 -12.90 -0.17
C LEU A 67 5.51 -12.95 -0.74
N PHE A 68 5.07 -11.87 -1.38
CA PHE A 68 3.74 -11.80 -1.98
C PHE A 68 3.57 -12.85 -3.09
N ALA A 69 4.54 -13.02 -3.98
CA ALA A 69 4.52 -14.04 -5.01
C ALA A 69 4.51 -15.47 -4.42
N LEU A 70 5.27 -15.71 -3.36
CA LEU A 70 5.22 -17.01 -2.65
C LEU A 70 3.84 -17.27 -2.06
N TRP A 71 3.19 -16.25 -1.51
CA TRP A 71 1.81 -16.35 -1.02
C TRP A 71 0.80 -16.59 -2.14
N SER A 72 0.84 -15.81 -3.22
CA SER A 72 -0.20 -15.84 -4.26
C SER A 72 -0.06 -17.04 -5.21
N ASP A 73 1.17 -17.37 -5.59
CA ASP A 73 1.43 -18.21 -6.77
C ASP A 73 1.89 -19.62 -6.41
N THR A 74 2.20 -19.88 -5.14
CA THR A 74 2.62 -21.20 -4.67
C THR A 74 1.60 -21.82 -3.73
N THR A 75 1.63 -23.14 -3.62
CA THR A 75 0.88 -23.88 -2.59
C THR A 75 1.80 -24.23 -1.42
N GLU A 76 3.04 -24.63 -1.70
CA GLU A 76 4.02 -25.08 -0.70
C GLU A 76 4.42 -23.98 0.30
N TYR A 77 4.66 -22.75 -0.17
CA TYR A 77 5.16 -21.65 0.69
C TYR A 77 4.07 -20.67 1.09
N ARG A 78 2.82 -20.93 0.71
CA ARG A 78 1.69 -19.98 0.86
C ARG A 78 1.49 -19.54 2.30
N GLU A 79 1.32 -20.50 3.20
CA GLU A 79 1.01 -20.22 4.60
C GLU A 79 2.18 -19.57 5.32
N TRP A 80 3.41 -20.03 5.03
CA TRP A 80 4.61 -19.40 5.57
C TRP A 80 4.73 -17.93 5.12
N ALA A 81 4.52 -17.66 3.83
CA ALA A 81 4.60 -16.31 3.28
C ALA A 81 3.48 -15.42 3.85
N LYS A 82 2.25 -15.95 3.97
CA LYS A 82 1.12 -15.28 4.63
C LYS A 82 1.48 -14.88 6.06
N GLN A 83 2.03 -15.79 6.86
CA GLN A 83 2.46 -15.49 8.23
C GLN A 83 3.51 -14.37 8.27
N LYS A 84 4.49 -14.38 7.36
CA LYS A 84 5.50 -13.31 7.28
C LYS A 84 4.91 -11.95 6.89
N LEU A 85 3.92 -11.92 6.01
CA LEU A 85 3.25 -10.70 5.59
C LEU A 85 2.29 -10.17 6.67
N GLN A 86 1.65 -11.05 7.45
CA GLN A 86 0.69 -10.67 8.50
C GLN A 86 1.32 -10.37 9.87
N ASP A 87 2.56 -10.79 10.11
CA ASP A 87 3.26 -10.50 11.37
C ASP A 87 3.58 -9.00 11.49
N GLU A 88 2.75 -8.27 12.21
CA GLU A 88 2.85 -6.81 12.40
C GLU A 88 4.19 -6.37 13.00
N THR A 89 4.85 -7.27 13.74
CA THR A 89 6.17 -7.05 14.35
C THR A 89 7.32 -7.66 13.54
N GLY A 90 7.00 -8.31 12.43
CA GLY A 90 7.95 -8.92 11.52
C GLY A 90 8.82 -7.87 10.81
N SER A 91 10.04 -8.27 10.46
CA SER A 91 11.03 -7.35 9.87
C SER A 91 10.52 -6.63 8.62
N ILE A 92 9.78 -7.33 7.74
CA ILE A 92 9.25 -6.73 6.51
C ILE A 92 8.26 -5.59 6.78
N ASN A 93 7.44 -5.73 7.83
CA ASN A 93 6.42 -4.76 8.20
C ASN A 93 7.03 -3.58 8.97
N LEU A 94 8.00 -3.84 9.85
CA LEU A 94 8.76 -2.79 10.53
C LEU A 94 9.60 -1.94 9.55
N GLU A 95 10.26 -2.58 8.58
CA GLU A 95 11.00 -1.87 7.53
C GLU A 95 10.07 -1.01 6.66
N GLY A 96 8.92 -1.56 6.23
CA GLY A 96 7.93 -0.82 5.46
C GLY A 96 7.37 0.39 6.22
N LEU A 97 7.08 0.21 7.52
CA LEU A 97 6.63 1.29 8.40
C LEU A 97 7.67 2.40 8.51
N GLN A 98 8.93 2.04 8.72
CA GLN A 98 10.03 3.01 8.79
C GLN A 98 10.19 3.79 7.48
N ILE A 99 10.11 3.12 6.33
CA ILE A 99 10.13 3.77 5.01
C ILE A 99 8.96 4.73 4.84
N ALA A 100 7.74 4.32 5.21
CA ALA A 100 6.56 5.17 5.15
C ALA A 100 6.72 6.43 6.01
N GLN A 101 7.26 6.30 7.22
CA GLN A 101 7.53 7.41 8.13
C GLN A 101 8.60 8.37 7.57
N GLN A 102 9.68 7.84 7.01
CA GLN A 102 10.74 8.65 6.39
C GLN A 102 10.21 9.39 5.16
N TYR A 103 9.40 8.72 4.32
CA TYR A 103 8.80 9.34 3.14
C TYR A 103 7.72 10.38 3.50
N ASN A 104 7.12 10.27 4.68
CA ASN A 104 6.01 11.12 5.12
C ASN A 104 6.37 12.62 5.20
N VAL A 105 7.66 12.99 5.24
CA VAL A 105 8.11 14.39 5.18
C VAL A 105 7.88 15.03 3.81
N MET A 106 7.83 14.24 2.74
CA MET A 106 7.65 14.72 1.36
C MET A 106 6.19 14.72 0.93
N ARG A 107 5.44 13.71 1.40
CA ARG A 107 4.05 13.47 1.06
C ARG A 107 3.45 12.61 2.16
N LYS A 108 2.23 12.92 2.59
CA LYS A 108 1.53 12.12 3.61
C LYS A 108 1.46 10.66 3.16
N THR A 109 2.04 9.75 3.92
CA THR A 109 2.15 8.34 3.53
C THR A 109 1.68 7.42 4.63
N TYR A 110 0.97 6.37 4.24
CA TYR A 110 0.64 5.24 5.09
C TYR A 110 1.32 3.98 4.57
N TYR A 111 1.68 3.10 5.49
CA TYR A 111 2.10 1.75 5.20
C TYR A 111 0.88 0.83 5.09
N TRP A 112 0.77 0.08 3.98
CA TRP A 112 -0.27 -0.95 3.86
C TRP A 112 0.11 -2.19 4.65
N MET A 113 -0.66 -2.49 5.69
CA MET A 113 -0.52 -3.74 6.41
C MET A 113 -1.28 -4.82 5.65
N PHE A 114 -0.54 -5.83 5.18
CA PHE A 114 -1.11 -6.94 4.42
C PHE A 114 -2.17 -7.66 5.23
N GLN A 115 -3.29 -7.96 4.58
CA GLN A 115 -4.34 -8.83 5.12
C GLN A 115 -4.84 -9.74 4.01
N ASP A 116 -5.01 -11.02 4.33
CA ASP A 116 -5.63 -11.97 3.43
C ASP A 116 -7.15 -11.76 3.49
N ASN A 117 -7.68 -10.90 2.62
CA ASN A 117 -9.11 -10.60 2.57
C ASN A 117 -9.96 -11.78 2.07
N SER A 118 -9.35 -12.85 1.57
CA SER A 118 -10.05 -14.10 1.25
C SER A 118 -10.30 -14.95 2.49
N ASP A 119 -9.59 -14.67 3.58
CA ASP A 119 -9.77 -15.29 4.86
C ASP A 119 -11.12 -14.88 5.47
N LYS A 120 -11.99 -15.86 5.67
CA LYS A 120 -13.33 -15.63 6.24
C LYS A 120 -13.23 -15.06 7.64
N ASP A 121 -12.18 -15.44 8.35
CA ASP A 121 -11.91 -15.08 9.74
C ASP A 121 -11.20 -13.73 9.87
N TYR A 122 -10.88 -13.06 8.76
CA TYR A 122 -10.32 -11.71 8.81
C TYR A 122 -11.27 -10.74 9.52
N VAL A 123 -10.83 -10.20 10.66
CA VAL A 123 -11.50 -9.12 11.38
C VAL A 123 -10.71 -7.85 11.16
N GLN A 124 -11.36 -6.85 10.57
CA GLN A 124 -10.72 -5.56 10.38
C GLN A 124 -10.40 -4.91 11.73
N PRO A 125 -9.16 -4.45 11.96
CA PRO A 125 -8.76 -3.87 13.24
C PRO A 125 -9.50 -2.56 13.53
N GLN A 126 -10.07 -2.47 14.73
CA GLN A 126 -10.70 -1.24 15.25
C GLN A 126 -9.69 -0.33 15.96
N GLN A 127 -8.59 -0.91 16.44
CA GLN A 127 -7.50 -0.22 17.11
C GLN A 127 -6.19 -0.50 16.39
N CYS A 128 -5.27 0.46 16.42
CA CYS A 128 -3.94 0.30 15.87
C CYS A 128 -3.14 -0.66 16.75
N PRO A 129 -2.52 -1.72 16.20
CA PRO A 129 -1.76 -2.68 17.00
C PRO A 129 -0.49 -2.08 17.60
N PHE A 130 0.01 -0.97 17.05
CA PHE A 130 1.25 -0.34 17.49
C PHE A 130 1.05 0.66 18.64
N CYS A 131 -0.10 1.33 18.72
CA CYS A 131 -0.34 2.39 19.72
C CYS A 131 -1.69 2.32 20.43
N GLY A 132 -2.56 1.38 20.07
CA GLY A 132 -3.90 1.23 20.65
C GLY A 132 -4.92 2.29 20.22
N ALA A 133 -4.53 3.32 19.45
CA ALA A 133 -5.44 4.36 19.00
C ALA A 133 -6.52 3.82 18.07
N THR A 134 -7.73 4.37 18.15
CA THR A 134 -8.85 4.02 17.25
C THR A 134 -8.50 4.28 15.79
N MET A 135 -8.81 3.31 14.94
CA MET A 135 -8.60 3.39 13.50
C MET A 135 -9.69 4.23 12.83
N VAL A 136 -9.29 5.17 11.97
CA VAL A 136 -10.20 6.11 11.30
C VAL A 136 -10.44 5.68 9.86
N SER A 137 -11.70 5.71 9.41
CA SER A 137 -12.01 5.48 7.99
C SER A 137 -11.63 6.68 7.13
N ILE A 138 -11.02 6.45 5.97
CA ILE A 138 -10.74 7.49 4.97
C ILE A 138 -11.16 7.04 3.56
N LEU A 139 -11.24 8.00 2.63
CA LEU A 139 -11.48 7.77 1.20
C LEU A 139 -12.71 6.89 0.95
N ASN A 140 -13.88 7.40 1.35
CA ASN A 140 -15.16 6.70 1.22
C ASN A 140 -15.17 5.31 1.89
N ASN A 141 -14.42 5.17 2.98
CA ASN A 141 -14.23 3.92 3.72
C ASN A 141 -13.42 2.85 2.98
N ASP A 142 -12.59 3.17 1.99
CA ASP A 142 -11.67 2.21 1.37
C ASP A 142 -10.66 1.64 2.38
N PHE A 143 -10.24 2.47 3.34
CA PHE A 143 -9.20 2.14 4.30
C PHE A 143 -9.57 2.55 5.72
N LYS A 144 -9.07 1.78 6.69
CA LYS A 144 -8.94 2.17 8.09
C LYS A 144 -7.49 2.52 8.36
N VAL A 145 -7.22 3.69 8.92
CA VAL A 145 -5.86 4.19 9.15
C VAL A 145 -5.61 4.63 10.58
N CYS A 146 -4.37 4.49 11.02
CA CYS A 146 -3.86 5.18 12.19
C CYS A 146 -3.01 6.37 11.74
N HIS A 147 -3.43 7.59 12.09
CA HIS A 147 -2.67 8.80 11.75
C HIS A 147 -1.35 8.91 12.51
N GLY A 148 -1.29 8.39 13.75
CA GLY A 148 -0.07 8.42 14.57
C GLY A 148 1.00 7.48 14.03
N CYS A 149 0.66 6.19 13.90
CA CYS A 149 1.61 5.17 13.45
C CYS A 149 1.81 5.15 11.93
N ARG A 150 0.93 5.78 11.15
CA ARG A 150 0.97 5.76 9.67
C ARG A 150 0.76 4.37 9.08
N VAL A 151 -0.15 3.59 9.65
CA VAL A 151 -0.56 2.29 9.10
C VAL A 151 -1.97 2.35 8.51
N ALA A 152 -2.20 1.57 7.47
CA ALA A 152 -3.47 1.45 6.77
C ALA A 152 -3.84 -0.03 6.58
N TYR A 153 -5.10 -0.35 6.82
CA TYR A 153 -5.70 -1.66 6.55
C TYR A 153 -6.82 -1.48 5.53
N PRO A 154 -6.98 -2.40 4.57
CA PRO A 154 -8.09 -2.36 3.64
C PRO A 154 -9.41 -2.59 4.37
N ASN A 155 -10.50 -1.98 3.87
CA ASN A 155 -11.83 -2.24 4.38
C ASN A 155 -12.46 -3.49 3.76
N LYS A 156 -12.96 -4.39 4.61
CA LYS A 156 -13.61 -5.65 4.23
C LYS A 156 -14.93 -5.40 3.46
N GLN A 157 -15.57 -4.26 3.68
CA GLN A 157 -16.86 -3.95 3.02
C GLN A 157 -16.71 -3.62 1.53
N THR A 158 -15.62 -2.96 1.11
CA THR A 158 -15.39 -2.60 -0.30
C THR A 158 -14.81 -3.74 -1.14
N SER A 159 -14.43 -4.87 -0.52
CA SER A 159 -13.93 -6.07 -1.22
C SER A 159 -15.00 -7.05 -1.73
N ASN A 160 -16.28 -6.82 -1.39
CA ASN A 160 -17.39 -7.69 -1.80
C ASN A 160 -18.14 -7.21 -3.06
N ASP A 161 -18.02 -5.93 -3.44
CA ASP A 161 -18.68 -5.37 -4.62
C ASP A 161 -17.67 -5.24 -5.78
N GLU A 162 -17.75 -6.15 -6.76
CA GLU A 162 -17.19 -6.13 -8.14
C GLU A 162 -15.70 -5.74 -8.39
N ASN A 163 -14.95 -5.28 -7.39
CA ASN A 163 -13.56 -4.81 -7.50
C ASN A 163 -12.50 -5.87 -7.18
N ARG A 164 -12.89 -7.14 -7.10
CA ARG A 164 -11.97 -8.29 -6.87
C ARG A 164 -10.85 -8.38 -7.91
N LEU A 165 -11.03 -7.82 -9.11
CA LEU A 165 -9.99 -7.73 -10.13
C LEU A 165 -9.05 -6.54 -9.92
N ASN A 166 -9.51 -5.41 -9.35
CA ASN A 166 -8.66 -4.24 -9.16
C ASN A 166 -7.74 -4.36 -7.94
N LEU A 167 -8.11 -5.09 -6.88
CA LEU A 167 -7.19 -5.37 -5.76
C LEU A 167 -6.19 -6.50 -6.04
N ARG A 168 -6.38 -7.27 -7.13
CA ARG A 168 -5.38 -8.22 -7.65
C ARG A 168 -4.45 -7.58 -8.68
N LEU A 169 -4.74 -6.35 -9.12
CA LEU A 169 -4.02 -5.61 -10.17
C LEU A 169 -3.53 -4.22 -9.68
N LEU A 170 -3.65 -3.94 -8.38
CA LEU A 170 -3.12 -2.76 -7.68
C LEU A 170 -2.20 -3.21 -6.55
#